data_AF-A0A3D5AIL0-F1
#
_entry.id   AF-A0A3D5AIL0-F1
#
_cell.length_a   1.000
_cell.length_b   1.000
_cell.length_c   1.000
_cell.angle_alpha   90.00
_cell.angle_beta   90.00
_cell.angle_gamma   90.00
#
_symmetry.space_group_name_H-M   'P 1'
#
loop_
_entity.id
_entity.type
_entity.pdbx_description
1 polymer ?
#
loop_
_entity_poly.entity_id
_entity_poly.type
_entity_poly.pdbx_seq_one_letter_code
_entity_poly.pdbx_strand_id
1 'polypeptide(L)'
;SSARKIVETVTRTGAQVAGPVPLPTEINRFCVIRSPHKYKDSREHFEMRTHKRLIDIIDPTPKTVDSLMRLDLPAGVDIEIKL
;
A
#
# COMPACT_ATOMS: atom_id res chain seq x y z
N SER A 1 -8.37 -6.27 -4.12
CA SER A 1 -7.30 -5.56 -3.40
C SER A 1 -5.98 -6.24 -3.74
N SER A 2 -4.96 -5.48 -4.14
CA SER A 2 -3.64 -6.01 -4.57
C SER A 2 -3.02 -6.93 -3.52
N ALA A 3 -3.17 -6.59 -2.23
CA ALA A 3 -2.73 -7.44 -1.13
C ALA A 3 -3.34 -8.86 -1.14
N ARG A 4 -4.61 -9.01 -1.55
CA ARG A 4 -5.23 -10.35 -1.65
C ARG A 4 -4.62 -11.17 -2.79
N LYS A 5 -4.34 -10.54 -3.94
CA LYS A 5 -3.69 -11.20 -5.08
C LYS A 5 -2.27 -11.66 -4.72
N ILE A 6 -1.54 -10.84 -3.96
CA ILE A 6 -0.19 -11.20 -3.47
C ILE A 6 -0.30 -12.42 -2.56
N VAL A 7 -1.17 -12.38 -1.55
CA VAL A 7 -1.36 -13.49 -0.60
C VAL A 7 -1.76 -14.78 -1.33
N GLU A 8 -2.71 -14.71 -2.26
CA GLU A 8 -3.16 -15.85 -3.06
C GLU A 8 -2.01 -16.46 -3.88
N THR A 9 -1.20 -15.61 -4.50
CA THR A 9 -0.02 -16.04 -5.29
C THR A 9 0.99 -16.76 -4.40
N VAL A 10 1.27 -16.21 -3.21
CA VAL A 10 2.23 -16.81 -2.29
C VAL A 10 1.70 -18.15 -1.75
N THR A 11 0.41 -18.24 -1.38
CA THR A 11 -0.22 -19.50 -0.96
C THR A 11 -0.20 -20.57 -2.05
N ARG A 12 -0.38 -20.17 -3.32
CA ARG A 12 -0.31 -21.10 -4.47
C ARG A 12 1.10 -21.66 -4.68
N THR A 13 2.13 -20.88 -4.36
CA THR A 13 3.53 -21.32 -4.45
C THR A 13 3.99 -22.16 -3.25
N GLY A 14 3.14 -22.34 -2.24
CA GLY A 14 3.41 -23.21 -1.09
C GLY A 14 4.19 -22.56 0.06
N ALA A 15 4.40 -21.24 0.03
CA ALA A 15 5.02 -20.52 1.14
C ALA A 15 3.99 -20.13 2.20
N GLN A 16 4.38 -20.20 3.48
CA GLN A 16 3.54 -19.74 4.58
C GLN A 16 3.55 -18.22 4.67
N VAL A 17 2.35 -17.64 4.78
CA VAL A 17 2.13 -16.20 4.84
C VAL A 17 1.46 -15.83 6.14
N ALA A 18 2.03 -14.89 6.87
CA ALA A 18 1.28 -14.14 7.85
C ALA A 18 0.48 -13.07 7.10
N GLY A 19 -0.85 -13.14 7.26
CA GLY A 19 -1.84 -12.42 6.46
C GLY A 19 -1.60 -10.90 6.39
N PRO A 20 -2.26 -10.19 5.47
CA PRO A 20 -1.97 -8.79 5.21
C PRO A 20 -2.38 -7.95 6.43
N VAL A 21 -1.40 -7.58 7.26
CA VAL A 21 -1.60 -6.78 8.47
C VAL A 21 -1.77 -5.33 8.05
N PRO A 22 -2.92 -4.70 8.35
CA PRO A 22 -3.12 -3.28 8.09
C PRO A 22 -2.26 -2.48 9.07
N LEU A 23 -1.34 -1.67 8.54
CA LEU A 23 -0.62 -0.69 9.34
C LEU A 23 -1.44 0.59 9.45
N PRO A 24 -1.19 1.43 10.48
CA PRO A 24 -1.84 2.72 10.61
C PRO A 24 -1.72 3.54 9.32
N THR A 25 -2.86 4.07 8.87
CA THR A 25 -2.90 4.92 7.68
C THR A 25 -2.29 6.27 8.01
N GLU A 26 -1.31 6.70 7.21
CA GLU A 26 -0.78 8.05 7.33
C GLU A 26 -1.75 9.02 6.66
N ILE A 27 -2.20 10.01 7.43
CA ILE A 27 -3.18 11.00 6.98
C ILE A 27 -2.49 12.36 6.99
N ASN A 28 -2.12 12.84 5.81
CA ASN A 28 -1.58 14.19 5.65
C ASN A 28 -2.72 15.13 5.30
N ARG A 29 -3.00 16.11 6.17
CA ARG A 29 -4.09 17.08 6.00
C ARG A 29 -3.50 18.43 5.61
N PHE A 30 -4.05 19.04 4.57
CA PHE A 30 -3.62 20.34 4.07
C PHE A 30 -4.82 21.26 3.97
N CYS A 31 -4.63 22.51 4.35
CA CYS A 31 -5.66 23.53 4.25
C CYS A 31 -5.15 24.65 3.36
N VAL A 32 -5.88 24.95 2.29
CA VAL A 32 -5.52 26.05 1.36
C VAL A 32 -6.62 27.10 1.36
N ILE A 33 -6.23 28.36 1.13
CA ILE A 33 -7.20 29.44 0.94
C ILE A 33 -7.77 29.30 -0.47
N ARG A 34 -9.10 29.32 -0.61
CA ARG A 34 -9.77 29.16 -1.92
C ARG A 34 -9.59 30.38 -2.82
N SER A 35 -9.57 31.56 -2.22
CA SER A 35 -9.49 32.82 -2.96
C SER A 35 -8.05 33.31 -3.10
N PRO A 36 -7.64 33.82 -4.27
CA PRO A 36 -6.33 34.44 -4.43
C PRO A 36 -6.17 35.74 -3.62
N HIS A 37 -7.26 36.38 -3.14
CA HIS A 37 -7.17 37.62 -2.37
C HIS A 37 -8.29 37.78 -1.32
N LYS A 38 -7.95 38.39 -0.16
CA LYS A 38 -8.85 38.89 0.91
C LYS A 38 -9.60 37.85 1.76
N TYR A 39 -10.13 36.75 1.21
CA TYR A 39 -11.04 35.85 1.95
C TYR A 39 -10.34 34.75 2.76
N LYS A 40 -9.85 35.07 3.97
CA LYS A 40 -9.10 34.16 4.86
C LYS A 40 -9.93 33.04 5.50
N ASP A 41 -11.21 33.26 5.70
CA ASP A 41 -12.12 32.29 6.34
C ASP A 41 -12.62 31.23 5.35
N SER A 42 -12.50 31.51 4.04
CA SER A 42 -12.81 30.54 2.99
C SER A 42 -11.62 29.62 2.75
N ARG A 43 -11.60 28.50 3.47
CA ARG A 43 -10.56 27.46 3.38
C ARG A 43 -11.09 26.17 2.78
N GLU A 44 -10.22 25.47 2.07
CA GLU A 44 -10.47 24.14 1.54
C GLU A 44 -9.57 23.13 2.24
N HIS A 45 -10.18 22.03 2.67
CA HIS A 45 -9.50 20.98 3.41
C HIS A 45 -9.29 19.81 2.46
N PHE A 46 -8.02 19.50 2.21
CA PHE A 46 -7.61 18.33 1.45
C PHE A 46 -6.92 17.34 2.39
N GLU A 47 -7.02 16.06 2.06
CA GLU A 47 -6.23 15.03 2.73
C GLU A 47 -5.65 14.05 1.71
N MET A 48 -4.45 13.59 2.02
CA MET A 48 -3.81 12.47 1.34
C MET A 48 -3.70 11.33 2.34
N ARG A 49 -4.34 10.20 2.02
CA ARG A 49 -4.34 9.00 2.86
C ARG A 49 -3.46 7.94 2.23
N THR A 50 -2.38 7.60 2.91
CA THR A 50 -1.48 6.51 2.48
C THR A 50 -1.80 5.26 3.28
N HIS A 51 -2.32 4.24 2.59
CA HIS A 51 -2.67 2.96 3.19
C HIS A 51 -1.48 1.98 3.13
N LYS A 52 -0.87 1.71 4.28
CA LYS A 52 0.24 0.77 4.40
C LYS A 52 -0.27 -0.61 4.82
N ARG A 53 0.27 -1.67 4.22
CA ARG A 53 -0.03 -3.06 4.56
C ARG A 53 1.27 -3.83 4.62
N LEU A 54 1.46 -4.58 5.70
CA LEU A 54 2.59 -5.49 5.86
C LEU A 54 2.13 -6.90 5.48
N ILE A 55 2.94 -7.59 4.68
CA ILE A 55 2.77 -9.01 4.39
C ILE A 55 4.09 -9.66 4.79
N ASP A 56 4.03 -10.66 5.66
CA ASP A 56 5.20 -11.35 6.16
C ASP A 56 5.22 -12.80 5.64
N ILE A 57 6.38 -13.23 5.15
CA ILE A 57 6.59 -14.52 4.48
C ILE A 57 7.61 -15.29 5.31
N ILE A 58 7.14 -16.32 6.01
CA ILE A 58 7.94 -17.06 7.01
C ILE A 58 8.97 -17.96 6.32
N ASP A 59 8.60 -18.58 5.19
CA ASP A 59 9.46 -19.49 4.43
C ASP A 59 9.53 -19.08 2.95
N PRO A 60 10.50 -18.23 2.55
CA PRO A 60 10.63 -17.82 1.16
C PRO A 60 11.24 -18.93 0.31
N THR A 61 10.45 -19.51 -0.60
CA THR A 61 10.99 -20.40 -1.64
C THR A 61 11.47 -19.59 -2.85
N PRO A 62 12.50 -20.04 -3.61
CA PRO A 62 12.95 -19.34 -4.82
C PRO A 62 11.82 -19.15 -5.85
N LYS A 63 10.90 -20.12 -5.95
CA LYS A 63 9.72 -20.04 -6.83
C LYS A 63 8.74 -18.94 -6.41
N THR A 64 8.64 -18.67 -5.11
CA THR A 64 7.78 -17.63 -4.54
C THR A 64 8.33 -16.24 -4.88
N VAL A 65 9.63 -16.01 -4.72
CA VAL A 65 10.29 -14.73 -5.06
C VAL A 65 10.11 -14.39 -6.54
N ASP A 66 10.36 -15.38 -7.40
CA ASP A 66 10.19 -15.29 -8.85
C ASP A 66 8.75 -14.99 -9.28
N SER A 67 7.77 -15.50 -8.54
CA SER A 67 6.34 -15.26 -8.80
C SER A 67 5.89 -13.88 -8.34
N LEU A 68 6.51 -13.33 -7.29
CA LEU A 68 6.23 -11.97 -6.80
C LEU A 68 6.77 -10.90 -7.73
N MET A 69 7.97 -11.10 -8.29
CA MET A 69 8.57 -10.15 -9.25
C MET A 69 7.83 -10.08 -10.58
N ARG A 70 7.16 -11.16 -10.99
CA ARG A 70 6.38 -11.25 -12.24
C ARG A 70 4.91 -10.86 -12.08
N LEU A 71 4.48 -10.47 -10.89
CA LEU A 71 3.07 -10.17 -10.63
C LEU A 71 2.68 -8.81 -11.21
N ASP A 72 1.69 -8.79 -12.11
CA ASP A 72 1.11 -7.54 -12.62
C ASP A 72 0.30 -6.84 -11.52
N LEU A 73 0.93 -5.84 -10.91
CA LEU A 73 0.32 -4.98 -9.92
C LEU A 73 -0.20 -3.69 -10.57
N PRO A 74 -1.34 -3.17 -10.12
CA PRO A 74 -1.85 -1.91 -10.64
C PRO A 74 -0.87 -0.77 -10.33
N ALA A 75 -0.67 0.13 -11.30
CA ALA A 75 0.34 1.20 -11.28
C ALA A 75 0.25 2.20 -10.11
N GLY A 76 -0.77 2.13 -9.27
CA GLY A 76 -0.96 2.99 -8.09
C GLY A 76 -0.55 2.35 -6.76
N VAL A 77 0.16 1.22 -6.78
CA VAL A 77 0.63 0.51 -5.57
C VAL A 77 2.14 0.45 -5.59
N ASP A 78 2.75 0.98 -4.54
CA ASP A 78 4.18 0.87 -4.28
C ASP A 78 4.48 -0.36 -3.41
N ILE A 79 5.61 -1.03 -3.66
CA ILE A 79 6.02 -2.25 -2.96
C ILE A 79 7.48 -2.13 -2.56
N GLU A 80 7.73 -2.31 -1.28
CA GLU A 80 9.07 -2.39 -0.72
C GLU A 80 9.30 -3.81 -0.19
N ILE A 81 10.36 -4.48 -0.66
CA ILE A 81 10.75 -5.82 -0.21
C ILE A 81 11.97 -5.66 0.70
N LYS A 82 11.87 -6.16 1.93
CA LYS A 82 12.99 -6.27 2.88
C LYS A 82 13.27 -7.75 3.12
N LEU A 83 14.55 -8.13 3.02
CA LEU A 83 15.08 -9.46 3.30
C LEU A 83 15.59 -9.54 4.74
#